data_AF-A0A959L253-F1
#
_entry.id   AF-A0A959L253-F1
#
_cell.length_a   1.000
_cell.length_b   1.000
_cell.length_c   1.000
_cell.angle_alpha   90.00
_cell.angle_beta   90.00
_cell.angle_gamma   90.00
#
_symmetry.space_group_name_H-M   'P 1'
#
loop_
_entity.id
_entity.type
_entity.pdbx_description
1 polymer ?
#
loop_
_entity_poly.entity_id
_entity_poly.type
_entity_poly.pdbx_seq_one_letter_code
_entity_poly.pdbx_strand_id
1 'polypeptide(L)'
;MQKPLILKNLDEVMEVLGQIKRMDEIAIQGDWGLDQNLAHCAHSIEFAMSGYPVEKSRFFQHTVGTLVFHYFDSKGFMRHSTNEFIPGEAPIPVEKNVDGLDALETVIRKFDVWDKPLYPHRFYGRLTKKQYARAHVLHICNHLELINNL
;
A
#
# COMPACT_ATOMS: atom_id res chain seq x y z
N MET A 1 -11.59 -0.14 -19.61
CA MET A 1 -11.04 -0.21 -18.24
C MET A 1 -10.13 -1.42 -18.17
N GLN A 2 -8.89 -1.25 -17.74
CA GLN A 2 -7.98 -2.37 -17.50
C GLN A 2 -8.58 -3.28 -16.40
N LYS A 3 -8.37 -4.59 -16.55
CA LYS A 3 -8.80 -5.58 -15.56
C LYS A 3 -8.00 -5.34 -14.27
N PRO A 4 -8.64 -5.34 -13.08
CA PRO A 4 -7.92 -5.09 -11.84
C PRO A 4 -6.91 -6.20 -11.56
N LEU A 5 -5.77 -5.82 -10.98
CA LEU A 5 -4.79 -6.76 -10.44
C LEU A 5 -5.32 -7.31 -9.11
N ILE A 6 -5.41 -8.63 -9.00
CA ILE A 6 -5.96 -9.29 -7.82
C ILE A 6 -4.92 -10.30 -7.31
N LEU A 7 -4.27 -9.94 -6.21
CA LEU A 7 -3.37 -10.79 -5.45
C LEU A 7 -4.02 -11.21 -4.12
N LYS A 8 -3.66 -12.40 -3.63
CA LYS A 8 -4.29 -13.01 -2.46
C LYS A 8 -3.61 -12.63 -1.15
N ASN A 9 -2.29 -12.47 -1.16
CA ASN A 9 -1.48 -12.26 0.04
C ASN A 9 -0.21 -11.47 -0.30
N LEU A 10 0.57 -11.15 0.74
CA LEU A 10 1.82 -10.40 0.60
C LEU A 10 2.93 -11.23 -0.07
N ASP A 11 2.86 -12.57 -0.06
CA ASP A 11 3.83 -13.41 -0.77
C ASP A 11 3.69 -13.25 -2.29
N GLU A 12 2.45 -13.29 -2.81
CA GLU A 12 2.17 -13.01 -4.23
C GLU A 12 2.60 -11.58 -4.60
N VAL A 13 2.49 -10.61 -3.68
CA VAL A 13 3.06 -9.26 -3.89
C VAL A 13 4.58 -9.32 -4.03
N MET A 14 5.28 -10.01 -3.13
CA MET A 14 6.75 -10.15 -3.19
C MET A 14 7.21 -10.82 -4.50
N GLU A 15 6.46 -11.80 -5.00
CA GLU A 15 6.73 -12.42 -6.30
C GLU A 15 6.65 -11.41 -7.45
N VAL A 16 5.61 -10.57 -7.46
CA VAL A 16 5.42 -9.51 -8.46
C VAL A 16 6.50 -8.43 -8.36
N LEU A 17 6.88 -8.00 -7.15
CA LEU A 17 8.02 -7.07 -6.97
C LEU A 17 9.32 -7.66 -7.54
N GLY A 18 9.54 -8.97 -7.33
CA GLY A 18 10.66 -9.68 -7.93
C GLY A 18 10.60 -9.75 -9.46
N GLN A 19 9.41 -9.81 -10.06
CA GLN A 19 9.25 -9.71 -11.52
C GLN A 19 9.61 -8.31 -12.02
N ILE A 20 9.11 -7.26 -11.36
CA ILE A 20 9.38 -5.86 -11.70
C ILE A 20 10.89 -5.57 -11.67
N LYS A 21 11.61 -6.07 -10.65
CA LYS A 21 13.08 -5.95 -10.55
C LYS A 21 13.85 -6.55 -11.73
N ARG A 22 13.26 -7.49 -12.48
CA ARG A 22 13.89 -8.16 -13.62
C ARG A 22 13.48 -7.56 -14.97
N MET A 23 12.62 -6.53 -14.98
CA MET A 23 12.19 -5.88 -16.21
C MET A 23 13.28 -4.92 -16.70
N ASP A 24 13.59 -5.00 -18.00
CA ASP A 24 14.59 -4.11 -18.62
C ASP A 24 14.08 -2.66 -18.73
N GLU A 25 12.78 -2.47 -18.87
CA GLU A 25 12.12 -1.18 -18.96
C GLU A 25 10.78 -1.20 -18.22
N ILE A 26 10.53 -0.19 -17.39
CA ILE A 26 9.29 -0.05 -16.61
C ILE A 26 8.62 1.24 -17.03
N ALA A 27 7.41 1.13 -17.56
CA ALA A 27 6.59 2.29 -17.93
C ALA A 27 5.43 2.41 -16.93
N ILE A 28 5.41 3.50 -16.16
CA ILE A 28 4.37 3.79 -15.17
C ILE A 28 3.51 4.98 -15.62
N GLN A 29 2.20 4.91 -15.36
CA GLN A 29 1.24 6.00 -15.56
C GLN A 29 1.03 6.80 -14.28
N GLY A 30 0.51 8.02 -14.41
CA GLY A 30 0.18 8.89 -13.27
C GLY A 30 1.23 9.97 -13.02
N ASP A 31 1.13 10.63 -11.87
CA ASP A 31 1.97 11.80 -11.55
C ASP A 31 3.30 11.39 -10.88
N TRP A 32 3.38 10.16 -10.36
CA TRP A 32 4.53 9.65 -9.62
C TRP A 32 5.33 8.64 -10.45
N GLY A 33 6.66 8.72 -10.33
CA GLY A 33 7.56 7.68 -10.84
C GLY A 33 7.45 6.39 -10.02
N LEU A 34 8.05 5.30 -10.52
CA LEU A 34 7.99 3.98 -9.88
C LEU A 34 8.41 4.02 -8.41
N ASP A 35 9.57 4.61 -8.13
CA ASP A 35 10.12 4.64 -6.77
C ASP A 35 9.23 5.39 -5.80
N GLN A 36 8.72 6.55 -6.22
CA GLN A 36 7.81 7.35 -5.41
C GLN A 36 6.49 6.61 -5.14
N ASN A 37 5.95 5.95 -6.17
CA ASN A 37 4.73 5.16 -6.08
C ASN A 37 4.87 4.00 -5.08
N LEU A 38 5.97 3.26 -5.13
CA LEU A 38 6.22 2.12 -4.24
C LEU A 38 6.63 2.53 -2.83
N ALA A 39 7.39 3.63 -2.69
CA ALA A 39 7.71 4.22 -1.39
C ALA A 39 6.45 4.68 -0.64
N HIS A 40 5.44 5.18 -1.35
CA HIS A 40 4.13 5.52 -0.77
C HIS A 40 3.44 4.28 -0.19
N CYS A 41 3.41 3.17 -0.93
CA CYS A 41 2.91 1.90 -0.40
C CYS A 41 3.71 1.45 0.82
N ALA A 42 5.04 1.63 0.79
CA ALA A 42 5.90 1.25 1.90
C ALA A 42 5.60 2.06 3.17
N HIS A 43 5.42 3.38 3.06
CA HIS A 43 5.01 4.25 4.17
C HIS A 43 3.68 3.81 4.79
N SER A 44 2.71 3.44 3.95
CA SER A 44 1.41 2.95 4.42
C SER A 44 1.54 1.72 5.33
N ILE A 45 2.45 0.79 5.02
CA ILE A 45 2.77 -0.38 5.86
C ILE A 45 3.55 0.03 7.11
N GLU A 46 4.57 0.88 6.96
CA GLU A 46 5.39 1.34 8.09
C GLU A 46 4.53 2.01 9.16
N PHE A 47 3.58 2.86 8.77
CA PHE A 47 2.65 3.52 9.68
C PHE A 47 1.66 2.60 10.37
N ALA A 48 1.39 1.40 9.84
CA ALA A 48 0.65 0.39 10.59
C ALA A 48 1.42 -0.05 11.86
N MET A 49 2.76 -0.02 11.80
CA MET A 49 3.66 -0.42 12.90
C MET A 49 4.11 0.76 13.77
N SER A 50 4.29 1.96 13.19
CA SER A 50 4.83 3.15 13.89
C SER A 50 3.77 4.21 14.22
N GLY A 51 2.58 4.13 13.64
CA GLY A 51 1.48 5.08 13.81
C GLY A 51 1.39 6.12 12.69
N TYR A 52 0.17 6.48 12.28
CA TYR A 52 -0.05 7.48 11.23
C TYR A 52 0.11 8.91 11.77
N PRO A 53 0.76 9.83 11.02
CA PRO A 53 1.05 11.19 11.50
C PRO A 53 -0.22 12.04 11.68
N VAL A 54 -1.23 11.81 10.83
CA VAL A 54 -2.56 12.40 10.95
C VAL A 54 -3.58 11.30 10.76
N GLU A 55 -4.46 11.12 11.76
CA GLU A 55 -5.56 10.15 11.71
C GLU A 55 -6.88 10.82 11.32
N LYS A 56 -7.79 10.08 10.67
CA LYS A 56 -9.19 10.52 10.54
C LYS A 56 -9.87 10.43 11.91
N SER A 57 -11.02 11.11 12.06
CA SER A 57 -11.76 11.06 13.33
C SER A 57 -12.11 9.61 13.69
N ARG A 58 -12.06 9.29 15.00
CA ARG A 58 -12.40 7.95 15.48
C ARG A 58 -13.82 7.54 15.08
N PHE A 59 -14.76 8.49 15.02
CA PHE A 59 -16.13 8.22 14.57
C PHE A 59 -16.18 7.73 13.11
N PHE A 60 -15.41 8.35 12.21
CA PHE A 60 -15.33 7.93 10.81
C PHE A 60 -14.72 6.53 10.69
N GLN A 61 -13.61 6.29 11.39
CA GLN A 61 -12.91 5.01 11.39
C GLN A 61 -13.79 3.84 11.83
N HIS A 62 -14.64 4.03 12.86
CA HIS A 62 -15.49 2.97 13.40
C HIS A 62 -16.79 2.75 12.59
N THR A 63 -17.08 3.59 11.59
CA THR A 63 -18.33 3.54 10.82
C THR A 63 -18.05 3.30 9.34
N VAL A 64 -17.92 4.38 8.57
CA VAL A 64 -17.70 4.35 7.11
C VAL A 64 -16.40 3.63 6.78
N GLY A 65 -15.36 3.84 7.58
CA GLY A 65 -14.06 3.20 7.43
C GLY A 65 -14.14 1.67 7.32
N THR A 66 -14.71 1.04 8.35
CA THR A 66 -14.88 -0.42 8.40
C THR A 66 -15.72 -0.95 7.23
N LEU A 67 -16.79 -0.25 6.85
CA LEU A 67 -17.64 -0.65 5.73
C LEU A 67 -16.90 -0.59 4.39
N VAL A 68 -16.11 0.44 4.17
CA VAL A 68 -15.29 0.59 2.96
C VAL A 68 -14.25 -0.53 2.85
N PHE A 69 -13.59 -0.89 3.96
CA PHE A 69 -12.67 -2.02 3.97
C PHE A 69 -13.35 -3.33 3.55
N HIS A 70 -14.50 -3.67 4.17
CA HIS A 70 -15.23 -4.89 3.82
C HIS A 70 -15.74 -4.89 2.39
N TYR A 71 -16.17 -3.73 1.87
CA TYR A 71 -16.54 -3.58 0.48
C TYR A 71 -15.37 -3.93 -0.45
N PHE A 72 -14.19 -3.31 -0.25
CA PHE A 72 -13.02 -3.60 -1.08
C PHE A 72 -12.53 -5.05 -0.95
N ASP A 73 -12.46 -5.59 0.27
CA ASP A 73 -12.05 -6.99 0.47
C ASP A 73 -13.02 -7.97 -0.21
N SER A 74 -14.34 -7.70 -0.16
CA SER A 74 -15.34 -8.52 -0.86
C SER A 74 -15.22 -8.46 -2.39
N LYS A 75 -14.74 -7.35 -2.94
CA LYS A 75 -14.49 -7.18 -4.38
C LYS A 75 -13.15 -7.78 -4.81
N GLY A 76 -12.22 -7.93 -3.89
CA GLY A 76 -10.85 -8.41 -4.14
C GLY A 76 -9.92 -7.33 -4.70
N PHE A 77 -10.39 -6.11 -4.91
CA PHE A 77 -9.59 -4.96 -5.34
C PHE A 77 -10.13 -3.67 -4.71
N MET A 78 -9.28 -2.65 -4.59
CA MET A 78 -9.67 -1.30 -4.23
C MET A 78 -9.30 -0.33 -5.34
N ARG A 79 -9.92 0.85 -5.33
CA ARG A 79 -9.49 2.00 -6.13
C ARG A 79 -9.55 3.24 -5.26
N HIS A 80 -8.47 4.00 -5.24
CA HIS A 80 -8.42 5.34 -4.67
C HIS A 80 -7.59 6.25 -5.57
N SER A 81 -7.47 7.52 -5.20
CA SER A 81 -6.55 8.43 -5.88
C SER A 81 -5.11 8.00 -5.56
N THR A 82 -4.39 7.49 -6.56
CA THR A 82 -3.01 7.01 -6.40
C THR A 82 -2.01 8.14 -6.15
N ASN A 83 -2.40 9.40 -6.36
CA ASN A 83 -1.57 10.57 -6.09
C ASN A 83 -1.95 11.27 -4.75
N GLU A 84 -2.74 10.58 -3.90
CA GLU A 84 -3.12 11.10 -2.58
C GLU A 84 -1.97 10.90 -1.58
N PHE A 85 -1.32 11.99 -1.19
CA PHE A 85 -0.33 11.98 -0.11
C PHE A 85 -0.94 11.55 1.22
N ILE A 86 -0.14 10.95 2.09
CA ILE A 86 -0.54 10.67 3.46
C ILE A 86 -0.40 11.98 4.28
N PRO A 87 -1.48 12.69 4.67
CA PRO A 87 -1.36 13.93 5.45
C PRO A 87 -0.41 13.81 6.65
N GLY A 88 0.55 14.75 6.73
CA GLY A 88 1.57 14.81 7.78
C GLY A 88 2.78 13.89 7.58
N GLU A 89 2.84 13.10 6.51
CA GLU A 89 4.06 12.36 6.16
C GLU A 89 5.15 13.31 5.64
N ALA A 90 6.41 12.92 5.81
CA ALA A 90 7.50 13.58 5.11
C ALA A 90 7.33 13.34 3.60
N PRO A 91 7.44 14.38 2.74
CA PRO A 91 7.36 14.20 1.30
C PRO A 91 8.34 13.14 0.85
N ILE A 92 7.88 12.18 0.03
CA ILE A 92 8.77 11.24 -0.63
C ILE A 92 9.58 12.06 -1.65
N PRO A 93 10.91 12.17 -1.51
CA PRO A 93 11.71 12.92 -2.46
C PRO A 93 11.55 12.33 -3.86
N VAL A 94 11.41 13.18 -4.87
CA VAL A 94 11.43 12.78 -6.29
C VAL A 94 12.86 12.39 -6.73
N GLU A 95 13.80 12.34 -5.80
CA GLU A 95 15.21 12.07 -6.08
C GLU A 95 15.45 10.61 -6.43
N LYS A 96 16.35 10.40 -7.41
CA LYS A 96 16.77 9.10 -7.97
C LYS A 96 17.42 8.12 -6.96
N ASN A 97 17.48 8.47 -5.68
CA ASN A 97 18.21 7.72 -4.65
C ASN A 97 17.31 6.87 -3.74
N VAL A 98 15.99 6.96 -3.88
CA VAL A 98 15.07 6.08 -3.16
C VAL A 98 14.80 4.88 -4.04
N ASP A 99 15.25 3.69 -3.64
CA ASP A 99 14.82 2.44 -4.27
C ASP A 99 13.46 2.04 -3.67
N GLY A 100 12.38 2.34 -4.40
CA GLY A 100 11.02 2.09 -3.93
C GLY A 100 10.68 0.60 -3.85
N LEU A 101 11.30 -0.23 -4.70
CA LEU A 101 11.12 -1.68 -4.68
C LEU A 101 11.74 -2.27 -3.41
N ASP A 102 12.98 -1.91 -3.10
CA ASP A 102 13.67 -2.34 -1.88
C ASP A 102 12.99 -1.82 -0.63
N ALA A 103 12.51 -0.57 -0.63
CA ALA A 103 11.76 0.00 0.48
C ALA A 103 10.48 -0.80 0.77
N LEU A 104 9.71 -1.12 -0.27
CA LEU A 104 8.47 -1.88 -0.14
C LEU A 104 8.73 -3.33 0.31
N GLU A 105 9.69 -4.03 -0.29
CA GLU A 105 10.06 -5.37 0.13
C GLU A 105 10.53 -5.43 1.59
N THR A 106 11.36 -4.46 1.99
CA THR A 106 11.89 -4.37 3.36
C THR A 106 10.77 -4.23 4.37
N VAL A 107 9.82 -3.32 4.12
CA VAL A 107 8.74 -3.09 5.08
C VAL A 107 7.71 -4.23 5.09
N ILE A 108 7.48 -4.91 3.96
CA ILE A 108 6.65 -6.13 3.92
C ILE A 108 7.26 -7.21 4.82
N ARG A 109 8.57 -7.47 4.70
CA ARG A 109 9.28 -8.44 5.56
C ARG A 109 9.21 -8.04 7.03
N LYS A 110 9.41 -6.76 7.33
CA LYS A 110 9.32 -6.23 8.69
C LYS A 110 7.91 -6.41 9.28
N PHE A 111 6.87 -6.11 8.51
CA PHE A 111 5.48 -6.31 8.89
C PHE A 111 5.14 -7.79 9.10
N ASP A 112 5.66 -8.68 8.27
CA ASP A 112 5.41 -10.12 8.37
C ASP A 112 5.92 -10.69 9.71
N VAL A 113 7.11 -10.29 10.15
CA VAL A 113 7.66 -10.70 11.45
C VAL A 113 7.20 -9.84 12.63
N TRP A 114 6.39 -8.79 12.40
CA TRP A 114 5.94 -7.88 13.45
C TRP A 114 4.96 -8.55 14.41
N ASP A 115 5.33 -8.65 15.68
CA ASP A 115 4.54 -9.31 16.74
C ASP A 115 3.97 -8.32 17.78
N LYS A 116 4.31 -7.03 17.64
CA LYS A 116 3.79 -5.97 18.52
C LYS A 116 2.40 -5.50 18.08
N PRO A 117 1.64 -4.83 18.95
CA PRO A 117 0.39 -4.19 18.57
C PRO A 117 0.56 -3.27 17.36
N LEU A 118 -0.42 -3.30 16.44
CA LEU A 118 -0.51 -2.38 15.31
C LEU A 118 -1.33 -1.16 15.70
N TYR A 119 -0.99 -0.01 15.13
CA TYR A 119 -1.77 1.22 15.28
C TYR A 119 -3.09 1.11 14.50
N PRO A 120 -4.11 1.93 14.80
CA PRO A 120 -5.32 1.98 13.99
C PRO A 120 -5.02 2.43 12.55
N HIS A 121 -5.64 1.79 11.57
CA HIS A 121 -5.55 2.20 10.17
C HIS A 121 -6.20 3.57 10.03
N ARG A 122 -5.55 4.49 9.33
CA ARG A 122 -6.05 5.86 9.15
C ARG A 122 -7.53 5.90 8.77
N PHE A 123 -7.94 5.08 7.80
CA PHE A 123 -9.31 5.07 7.29
C PHE A 123 -10.18 4.01 7.93
N TYR A 124 -9.62 2.83 8.24
CA TYR A 124 -10.39 1.62 8.59
C TYR A 124 -10.43 1.36 10.10
N GLY A 125 -9.75 2.19 10.89
CA GLY A 125 -9.68 2.00 12.34
C GLY A 125 -8.89 0.75 12.73
N ARG A 126 -9.26 0.12 13.83
CA ARG A 126 -8.55 -1.06 14.34
C ARG A 126 -8.76 -2.25 13.40
N LEU A 127 -7.67 -2.81 12.91
CA LEU A 127 -7.64 -4.02 12.10
C LEU A 127 -6.80 -5.09 12.80
N THR A 128 -7.16 -6.36 12.60
CA THR A 128 -6.26 -7.48 12.91
C THR A 128 -5.07 -7.50 11.94
N LYS A 129 -3.97 -8.17 12.30
CA LYS A 129 -2.80 -8.33 11.41
C LYS A 129 -3.19 -8.90 10.04
N LYS A 130 -4.12 -9.87 10.00
CA LYS A 130 -4.65 -10.45 8.76
C LYS A 130 -5.42 -9.43 7.91
N GLN A 131 -6.25 -8.61 8.54
CA GLN A 131 -6.98 -7.54 7.84
C GLN A 131 -6.03 -6.45 7.33
N TYR A 132 -5.00 -6.11 8.09
CA TYR A 132 -3.94 -5.22 7.64
C TYR A 132 -3.21 -5.76 6.42
N ALA A 133 -2.80 -7.04 6.46
CA ALA A 133 -2.18 -7.70 5.31
C ALA A 133 -3.10 -7.61 4.06
N ARG A 134 -4.41 -7.85 4.21
CA ARG A 134 -5.37 -7.68 3.12
C ARG A 134 -5.48 -6.24 2.64
N ALA A 135 -5.56 -5.26 3.54
CA ALA A 135 -5.59 -3.84 3.19
C ALA A 135 -4.33 -3.42 2.41
N HIS A 136 -3.15 -3.88 2.83
CA HIS A 136 -1.89 -3.63 2.13
C HIS A 136 -1.86 -4.27 0.74
N VAL A 137 -2.32 -5.52 0.60
CA VAL A 137 -2.41 -6.18 -0.72
C VAL A 137 -3.32 -5.40 -1.67
N LEU A 138 -4.51 -5.01 -1.21
CA LEU A 138 -5.46 -4.23 -2.01
C LEU A 138 -4.84 -2.89 -2.44
N HIS A 139 -4.19 -2.18 -1.50
CA HIS A 139 -3.53 -0.90 -1.75
C HIS A 139 -2.41 -1.04 -2.77
N ILE A 140 -1.49 -1.99 -2.57
CA ILE A 140 -0.37 -2.23 -3.47
C ILE A 140 -0.87 -2.63 -4.86
N CYS A 141 -1.88 -3.52 -4.97
CA CYS A 141 -2.43 -3.89 -6.27
C CYS A 141 -2.94 -2.67 -7.04
N ASN A 142 -3.64 -1.74 -6.36
CA ASN A 142 -4.13 -0.53 -7.01
C ASN A 142 -2.99 0.38 -7.51
N HIS A 143 -1.86 0.43 -6.80
CA HIS A 143 -0.67 1.18 -7.23
C HIS A 143 0.13 0.46 -8.33
N LEU A 144 0.16 -0.87 -8.33
CA LEU A 144 0.82 -1.68 -9.36
C LEU A 144 0.05 -1.66 -10.69
N GLU A 145 -1.27 -1.43 -10.67
CA GLU A 145 -2.09 -1.22 -11.88
C GLU A 145 -1.62 -0.02 -12.73
N LEU A 146 -0.80 0.89 -12.18
CA LEU A 146 -0.20 1.99 -12.94
C LEU A 146 0.96 1.54 -13.84
N ILE A 147 1.52 0.36 -13.63
CA ILE A 147 2.60 -0.19 -14.44
C ILE A 147 1.99 -0.80 -15.71
N ASN A 148 2.33 -0.24 -16.87
CA ASN A 148 1.70 -0.57 -18.16
C ASN A 148 1.99 -1.98 -18.67
N ASN A 149 3.11 -2.54 -18.24
CA ASN A 149 3.70 -3.76 -18.77
C ASN A 149 3.85 -4.86 -17.70
N LEU A 150 2.99 -4.80 -16.68
CA LEU A 150 2.87 -5.82 -15.62
C LEU A 150 1.98 -6.99 -16.05
#